data_AF-A0A1F7RM77-F1
#
_entry.id   AF-A0A1F7RM77-F1
#
_cell.length_a   1.000
_cell.length_b   1.000
_cell.length_c   1.000
_cell.angle_alpha   90.00
_cell.angle_beta   90.00
_cell.angle_gamma   90.00
#
_symmetry.space_group_name_H-M   'P 1'
#
loop_
_entity.id
_entity.type
_entity.pdbx_description
1 polymer ?
#
loop_
_entity_poly.entity_id
_entity_poly.type
_entity_poly.pdbx_seq_one_letter_code
_entity_poly.pdbx_strand_id
1 'polypeptide(L)'
;MQAVRQLERRVLQVRILSVLIRYDALYQDQKHKEWAEKILITFELLIEEGGVKDPTYGEWYDEYTGQERGHVLNGFMYALISIWECGDYFKSSKANDLFKKGIQTLNEKLPEFELDSKYFKWSRYDNKCVWCSGIHYHKRVHVYQLKIFIRDNKRSCIEGNL
;
A
#
# COMPACT_ATOMS: atom_id res chain seq x y z
N MET A 1 15.93 1.04 -23.66
CA MET A 1 14.52 0.59 -23.86
C MET A 1 14.10 -0.60 -22.98
N GLN A 2 14.98 -1.55 -22.61
CA GLN A 2 14.59 -2.66 -21.73
C GLN A 2 14.40 -2.27 -20.26
N ALA A 3 15.19 -1.33 -19.72
CA ALA A 3 15.04 -0.86 -18.33
C ALA A 3 13.70 -0.13 -18.08
N VAL A 4 13.24 0.68 -19.05
CA VAL A 4 11.96 1.40 -18.97
C VAL A 4 10.77 0.42 -18.97
N ARG A 5 10.86 -0.68 -19.73
CA ARG A 5 9.84 -1.75 -19.75
C ARG A 5 9.81 -2.61 -18.47
N GLN A 6 10.91 -2.66 -17.70
CA GLN A 6 10.92 -3.36 -16.40
C GLN A 6 10.30 -2.50 -15.29
N LEU A 7 10.39 -1.17 -15.39
CA LEU A 7 9.82 -0.23 -14.44
C LEU A 7 8.29 -0.15 -14.52
N GLU A 8 7.72 -0.25 -15.73
CA GLU A 8 6.26 -0.24 -15.93
C GLU A 8 5.55 -1.50 -15.38
N ARG A 9 6.27 -2.62 -15.20
CA ARG A 9 5.69 -3.90 -14.75
C ARG A 9 5.40 -4.00 -13.25
N ARG A 10 5.88 -3.06 -12.44
CA ARG A 10 5.78 -3.14 -10.96
C ARG A 10 4.55 -2.44 -10.37
N VAL A 11 3.93 -1.52 -11.13
CA VAL A 11 2.68 -0.81 -10.76
C VAL A 11 1.50 -1.78 -10.51
N LEU A 12 1.51 -2.95 -11.16
CA LEU A 12 0.49 -3.98 -11.01
C LEU A 12 0.57 -4.77 -9.69
N GLN A 13 1.74 -4.82 -9.05
CA GLN A 13 1.95 -5.69 -7.87
C GLN A 13 1.17 -5.21 -6.65
N VAL A 14 0.96 -3.89 -6.53
CA VAL A 14 0.41 -3.27 -5.32
C VAL A 14 -1.08 -3.56 -5.11
N ARG A 15 -1.80 -3.96 -6.18
CA ARG A 15 -3.25 -4.26 -6.13
C ARG A 15 -3.57 -5.71 -6.50
N ILE A 16 -2.56 -6.51 -6.85
CA ILE A 16 -2.79 -7.85 -7.38
C ILE A 16 -3.38 -8.79 -6.33
N LEU A 17 -3.06 -8.61 -5.04
CA LEU A 17 -3.66 -9.38 -3.95
C LEU A 17 -5.17 -9.17 -3.89
N SER A 18 -5.65 -7.92 -3.96
CA SER A 18 -7.08 -7.60 -4.00
C SER A 18 -7.81 -8.26 -5.18
N VAL A 19 -7.16 -8.32 -6.34
CA VAL A 19 -7.71 -8.99 -7.54
C VAL A 19 -7.74 -10.51 -7.33
N LEU A 20 -6.64 -11.08 -6.84
CA LEU A 20 -6.51 -12.51 -6.56
C LEU A 20 -7.54 -12.99 -5.54
N ILE A 21 -7.81 -12.22 -4.49
CA ILE A 21 -8.84 -12.52 -3.49
C ILE A 21 -10.23 -12.57 -4.13
N ARG A 22 -10.56 -11.60 -4.99
CA ARG A 22 -11.85 -11.56 -5.69
C ARG A 22 -11.98 -12.70 -6.70
N TYR A 23 -10.87 -13.09 -7.33
CA TYR A 23 -10.82 -14.25 -8.19
C TYR A 23 -11.03 -15.54 -7.38
N ASP A 24 -10.30 -15.72 -6.27
CA ASP A 24 -10.43 -16.90 -5.42
C ASP A 24 -11.84 -17.04 -4.82
N ALA A 25 -12.48 -15.93 -4.45
CA ALA A 25 -13.86 -15.95 -3.96
C ALA A 25 -14.87 -16.57 -4.94
N LEU A 26 -14.53 -16.63 -6.24
CA LEU A 26 -15.35 -17.25 -7.28
C LEU A 26 -14.96 -18.71 -7.58
N TYR A 27 -13.68 -19.06 -7.46
CA TYR A 27 -13.15 -20.34 -7.94
C TYR A 27 -12.62 -21.28 -6.84
N GLN A 28 -12.26 -20.75 -5.66
CA GLN A 28 -11.82 -21.47 -4.46
C GLN A 28 -10.75 -22.55 -4.71
N ASP A 29 -9.65 -22.18 -5.38
CA ASP A 29 -8.52 -23.08 -5.64
C ASP A 29 -7.38 -22.80 -4.64
N GLN A 30 -6.89 -23.86 -3.99
CA GLN A 30 -5.79 -23.79 -3.04
C GLN A 30 -4.52 -23.11 -3.60
N LYS A 31 -4.29 -23.20 -4.91
CA LYS A 31 -3.16 -22.54 -5.59
C LYS A 31 -3.16 -21.02 -5.43
N HIS A 32 -4.33 -20.39 -5.28
CA HIS A 32 -4.41 -18.94 -5.13
C HIS A 32 -3.79 -18.48 -3.81
N LYS A 33 -3.96 -19.24 -2.72
CA LYS A 33 -3.29 -18.95 -1.46
C LYS A 33 -1.77 -19.04 -1.62
N GLU A 34 -1.27 -20.04 -2.32
CA GLU A 34 0.17 -20.16 -2.60
C GLU A 34 0.69 -18.99 -3.45
N TRP A 35 -0.09 -18.52 -4.42
CA TRP A 35 0.27 -17.34 -5.21
C TRP A 35 0.27 -16.07 -4.36
N ALA A 36 -0.71 -15.91 -3.48
CA ALA A 36 -0.77 -14.79 -2.55
C ALA A 36 0.49 -14.75 -1.66
N GLU A 37 0.90 -15.89 -1.09
CA GLU A 37 2.14 -15.98 -0.28
C GLU A 37 3.39 -15.63 -1.09
N LYS A 38 3.46 -16.04 -2.36
CA LYS A 38 4.58 -15.64 -3.25
C LYS A 38 4.58 -14.15 -3.56
N ILE A 39 3.41 -13.55 -3.74
CA ILE A 39 3.28 -12.10 -3.92
C ILE A 39 3.68 -11.37 -2.64
N LEU A 40 3.30 -11.87 -1.45
CA LEU A 40 3.65 -11.23 -0.18
C LEU A 40 5.17 -11.08 0.02
N ILE A 41 5.97 -12.03 -0.50
CA ILE A 41 7.43 -11.96 -0.46
C ILE A 41 7.96 -10.68 -1.15
N THR A 42 7.31 -10.17 -2.19
CA THR A 42 7.82 -8.98 -2.90
C THR A 42 7.78 -7.72 -2.02
N PHE A 43 6.91 -7.69 -1.01
CA PHE A 43 6.85 -6.61 -0.02
C PHE A 43 7.92 -6.72 1.06
N GLU A 44 8.64 -7.83 1.15
CA GLU A 44 9.76 -8.02 2.08
C GLU A 44 11.11 -7.67 1.43
N LEU A 45 11.18 -7.77 0.10
CA LEU A 45 12.39 -7.58 -0.69
C LEU A 45 12.65 -6.11 -1.02
N LEU A 46 13.93 -5.76 -1.08
CA LEU A 46 14.36 -4.44 -1.56
C LEU A 46 14.08 -4.30 -3.07
N ILE A 47 13.95 -3.07 -3.53
CA ILE A 47 13.78 -2.75 -4.96
C ILE A 47 14.85 -3.42 -5.83
N GLU A 48 16.11 -3.41 -5.36
CA GLU A 48 17.28 -3.99 -6.03
C GLU A 48 17.20 -5.52 -6.14
N GLU A 49 16.49 -6.17 -5.23
CA GLU A 49 16.26 -7.62 -5.18
C GLU A 49 14.98 -8.04 -5.92
N GLY A 50 14.33 -7.10 -6.61
CA GLY A 50 13.07 -7.34 -7.33
C GLY A 50 11.81 -7.14 -6.49
N GLY A 51 11.93 -6.61 -5.29
CA GLY A 51 10.81 -6.21 -4.44
C GLY A 51 10.34 -4.77 -4.65
N VAL A 52 9.71 -4.23 -3.61
CA VAL A 52 9.09 -2.89 -3.61
C VAL A 52 9.50 -2.01 -2.43
N LYS A 53 10.42 -2.48 -1.57
CA LYS A 53 10.88 -1.68 -0.42
C LYS A 53 12.04 -0.77 -0.78
N ASP A 54 11.93 0.49 -0.37
CA ASP A 54 13.05 1.42 -0.28
C ASP A 54 13.78 1.21 1.07
N PRO A 55 15.08 0.93 1.09
CA PRO A 55 15.84 0.70 2.31
C PRO A 55 15.91 1.94 3.24
N THR A 56 15.60 3.13 2.74
CA THR A 56 15.76 4.41 3.45
C THR A 56 14.46 5.01 3.96
N TYR A 57 13.30 4.48 3.54
CA TYR A 57 11.99 5.08 3.83
C TYR A 57 11.05 4.16 4.64
N GLY A 58 11.63 3.24 5.41
CA GLY A 58 10.90 2.34 6.29
C GLY A 58 10.18 1.23 5.52
N GLU A 59 9.07 0.74 6.07
CA GLU A 59 8.26 -0.31 5.45
C GLU A 59 7.28 0.29 4.45
N TRP A 60 7.83 1.06 3.51
CA TRP A 60 7.10 1.70 2.43
C TRP A 60 7.14 0.82 1.17
N TYR A 61 5.96 0.56 0.61
CA TYR A 61 5.78 -0.33 -0.54
C TYR A 61 5.53 0.51 -1.80
N ASP A 62 6.58 0.73 -2.59
CA ASP A 62 6.53 1.66 -3.72
C ASP A 62 5.75 1.12 -4.92
N GLU A 63 4.92 2.00 -5.49
CA GLU A 63 4.24 1.79 -6.76
C GLU A 63 5.21 1.87 -7.95
N TYR A 64 6.21 2.77 -7.84
CA TYR A 64 7.21 3.01 -8.87
C TYR A 64 8.61 2.86 -8.30
N THR A 65 9.29 1.80 -8.66
CA THR A 65 10.62 1.51 -8.13
C THR A 65 11.70 2.24 -8.95
N GLY A 66 12.06 3.47 -8.62
CA GLY A 66 13.12 4.20 -9.34
C GLY A 66 13.65 5.41 -8.59
N GLN A 67 14.97 5.52 -8.50
CA GLN A 67 15.70 6.50 -7.65
C GLN A 67 15.35 7.98 -7.93
N GLU A 68 14.85 8.30 -9.13
CA GLU A 68 14.49 9.67 -9.49
C GLU A 68 13.08 10.08 -9.00
N ARG A 69 12.23 9.15 -8.57
CA ARG A 69 10.84 9.42 -8.18
C ARG A 69 10.69 9.57 -6.67
N GLY A 70 9.64 10.29 -6.24
CA GLY A 70 9.21 10.32 -4.84
C GLY A 70 8.34 9.12 -4.49
N HIS A 71 8.17 8.88 -3.20
CA HIS A 71 7.24 7.90 -2.65
C HIS A 71 5.80 8.37 -2.84
N VAL A 72 4.99 7.55 -3.52
CA VAL A 72 3.60 7.91 -3.89
C VAL A 72 2.61 7.44 -2.83
N LEU A 73 1.85 8.37 -2.26
CA LEU A 73 0.97 8.10 -1.11
C LEU A 73 -0.16 7.12 -1.43
N ASN A 74 -0.90 7.36 -2.52
CA ASN A 74 -2.03 6.51 -2.88
C ASN A 74 -1.61 5.09 -3.23
N GLY A 75 -0.45 4.93 -3.87
CA GLY A 75 0.13 3.63 -4.21
C GLY A 75 0.38 2.82 -2.96
N PHE A 76 1.09 3.40 -1.99
CA PHE A 76 1.36 2.75 -0.71
C PHE A 76 0.08 2.37 0.05
N MET A 77 -0.89 3.28 0.14
CA MET A 77 -2.15 2.97 0.82
C MET A 77 -2.95 1.87 0.11
N TYR A 78 -2.90 1.76 -1.22
CA TYR A 78 -3.49 0.60 -1.92
C TYR A 78 -2.76 -0.70 -1.59
N ALA A 79 -1.44 -0.66 -1.41
CA ALA A 79 -0.64 -1.80 -0.98
C ALA A 79 -1.17 -2.35 0.33
N LEU A 80 -1.27 -1.47 1.33
CA LEU A 80 -1.73 -1.79 2.67
C LEU A 80 -3.15 -2.38 2.65
N ILE A 81 -4.06 -1.80 1.87
CA ILE A 81 -5.41 -2.34 1.72
C ILE A 81 -5.37 -3.76 1.16
N SER A 82 -4.58 -4.01 0.11
CA SER A 82 -4.50 -5.34 -0.52
C SER A 82 -3.85 -6.39 0.38
N ILE A 83 -2.85 -5.99 1.18
CA ILE A 83 -2.18 -6.84 2.17
C ILE A 83 -3.15 -7.16 3.31
N TRP A 84 -3.88 -6.16 3.82
CA TRP A 84 -4.91 -6.36 4.84
C TRP A 84 -6.03 -7.29 4.37
N GLU A 85 -6.58 -7.06 3.18
CA GLU A 85 -7.57 -7.95 2.57
C GLU A 85 -7.02 -9.39 2.48
N CYS A 86 -5.74 -9.55 2.11
CA CYS A 86 -5.09 -10.86 2.02
C CYS A 86 -4.95 -11.55 3.39
N GLY A 87 -4.55 -10.80 4.41
CA GLY A 87 -4.44 -11.27 5.78
C GLY A 87 -5.78 -11.75 6.33
N ASP A 88 -6.85 -10.98 6.10
CA ASP A 88 -8.19 -11.37 6.53
C ASP A 88 -8.75 -12.54 5.72
N TYR A 89 -8.63 -12.52 4.39
CA TYR A 89 -9.26 -13.52 3.53
C TYR A 89 -8.54 -14.88 3.60
N PHE A 90 -7.21 -14.91 3.42
CA PHE A 90 -6.43 -16.16 3.42
C PHE A 90 -5.92 -16.57 4.80
N LYS A 91 -6.18 -15.76 5.84
CA LYS A 91 -5.66 -15.95 7.21
C LYS A 91 -4.13 -16.05 7.23
N SER A 92 -3.47 -15.14 6.51
CA SER A 92 -2.00 -15.09 6.39
C SER A 92 -1.39 -14.24 7.50
N SER A 93 -0.58 -14.85 8.37
CA SER A 93 0.16 -14.12 9.41
C SER A 93 1.20 -13.16 8.80
N LYS A 94 1.85 -13.57 7.71
CA LYS A 94 2.80 -12.73 6.97
C LYS A 94 2.14 -11.43 6.50
N ALA A 95 0.95 -11.53 5.91
CA ALA A 95 0.20 -10.35 5.49
C ALA A 95 -0.13 -9.43 6.67
N ASN A 96 -0.56 -9.99 7.81
CA ASN A 96 -0.86 -9.21 9.01
C ASN A 96 0.38 -8.48 9.54
N ASP A 97 1.54 -9.12 9.54
CA ASP A 97 2.81 -8.52 9.98
C ASP A 97 3.25 -7.39 9.05
N LEU A 98 3.18 -7.61 7.74
CA LEU A 98 3.47 -6.57 6.73
C LEU A 98 2.52 -5.38 6.88
N PHE A 99 1.21 -5.63 7.01
CA PHE A 99 0.23 -4.58 7.20
C PHE A 99 0.51 -3.75 8.46
N LYS A 100 0.80 -4.42 9.60
CA LYS A 100 1.10 -3.73 10.86
C LYS A 100 2.33 -2.81 10.73
N LYS A 101 3.42 -3.33 10.15
CA LYS A 101 4.64 -2.56 9.89
C LYS A 101 4.41 -1.39 8.94
N GLY A 102 3.64 -1.62 7.88
CA GLY A 102 3.27 -0.61 6.91
C GLY A 102 2.37 0.48 7.49
N ILE A 103 1.41 0.15 8.37
CA ILE A 103 0.58 1.13 9.08
C ILE A 103 1.40 1.98 10.04
N GLN A 104 2.38 1.38 10.73
CA GLN A 104 3.31 2.15 11.55
C GLN A 104 4.07 3.16 10.68
N THR A 105 4.62 2.71 9.56
CA THR A 105 5.34 3.59 8.61
C THR A 105 4.40 4.67 8.06
N LEU A 106 3.15 4.33 7.71
CA LEU A 106 2.17 5.31 7.26
C LEU A 106 1.94 6.39 8.31
N ASN A 107 1.73 6.04 9.57
CA ASN A 107 1.53 7.02 10.64
C ASN A 107 2.74 7.94 10.85
N GLU A 108 3.95 7.38 10.77
CA GLU A 108 5.20 8.14 10.90
C GLU A 108 5.43 9.09 9.71
N LYS A 109 5.07 8.66 8.49
CA LYS A 109 5.35 9.38 7.24
C LYS A 109 4.22 10.26 6.74
N LEU A 110 2.98 10.03 7.16
CA LEU A 110 1.81 10.79 6.71
C LEU A 110 1.98 12.31 6.82
N PRO A 111 2.59 12.88 7.89
CA PRO A 111 2.82 14.32 7.97
C PRO A 111 3.65 14.90 6.83
N GLU A 112 4.55 14.11 6.21
CA GLU A 112 5.34 14.56 5.05
C GLU A 112 4.44 14.82 3.82
N PHE A 113 3.25 14.21 3.78
CA PHE A 113 2.27 14.34 2.70
C PHE A 113 1.15 15.34 3.01
N GLU A 114 1.15 15.96 4.20
CA GLU A 114 0.14 16.93 4.57
C GLU A 114 0.56 18.35 4.17
N LEU A 115 -0.34 19.04 3.48
CA LEU A 115 -0.30 20.48 3.31
C LEU A 115 -1.34 21.07 4.26
N ASP A 116 -1.00 21.14 5.54
CA ASP A 116 -1.89 21.71 6.57
C ASP A 116 -1.42 23.13 6.94
N SER A 117 -2.26 24.10 6.60
CA SER A 117 -2.12 25.49 7.01
C SER A 117 -3.48 26.03 7.43
N LYS A 118 -3.49 27.19 8.10
CA LYS A 118 -4.71 27.83 8.59
C LYS A 118 -5.81 27.98 7.52
N TYR A 119 -5.45 28.20 6.26
CA TYR A 119 -6.40 28.47 5.16
C TYR A 119 -6.42 27.39 4.08
N PHE A 120 -5.50 26.42 4.12
CA PHE A 120 -5.35 25.42 3.08
C PHE A 120 -5.00 24.09 3.72
N LYS A 121 -5.90 23.11 3.54
CA LYS A 121 -5.73 21.73 3.98
C LYS A 121 -5.80 20.84 2.77
N TRP A 122 -4.68 20.20 2.44
CA TRP A 122 -4.58 19.37 1.25
C TRP A 122 -3.52 18.29 1.43
N SER A 123 -3.38 17.42 0.44
CA SER A 123 -2.34 16.38 0.42
C SER A 123 -1.37 16.60 -0.72
N ARG A 124 -0.10 16.28 -0.50
CA ARG A 124 0.84 16.01 -1.58
C ARG A 124 0.48 14.71 -2.30
N TYR A 125 0.93 14.55 -3.53
CA TYR A 125 0.78 13.29 -4.26
C TYR A 125 1.92 12.33 -3.93
N ASP A 126 3.14 12.85 -3.95
CA ASP A 126 4.35 12.18 -3.53
C ASP A 126 5.17 13.10 -2.59
N ASN A 127 6.22 12.55 -1.97
CA ASN A 127 7.02 13.29 -1.00
C ASN A 127 8.16 14.14 -1.63
N LYS A 128 8.33 14.17 -2.96
CA LYS A 128 9.54 14.73 -3.60
C LYS A 128 9.25 15.68 -4.77
N CYS A 129 8.48 15.22 -5.75
CA CYS A 129 8.30 15.85 -7.05
C CYS A 129 7.02 16.68 -7.12
N VAL A 130 5.91 16.18 -6.57
CA VAL A 130 4.59 16.82 -6.75
C VAL A 130 4.13 17.47 -5.46
N TRP A 131 4.25 18.81 -5.42
CA TRP A 131 3.89 19.61 -4.26
C TRP A 131 2.43 19.41 -3.82
N CYS A 132 1.47 19.40 -4.75
CA CYS A 132 0.04 19.36 -4.44
C CYS A 132 -0.65 18.33 -5.32
N SER A 133 -1.44 17.42 -4.72
CA SER A 133 -2.18 16.43 -5.50
C SER A 133 -3.38 17.07 -6.22
N GLY A 134 -3.78 16.51 -7.36
CA GLY A 134 -5.03 16.93 -8.01
C GLY A 134 -6.25 16.66 -7.14
N ILE A 135 -7.34 17.40 -7.35
CA ILE A 135 -8.60 17.25 -6.58
C ILE A 135 -9.15 15.82 -6.57
N HIS A 136 -8.96 15.09 -7.67
CA HIS A 136 -9.29 13.68 -7.75
C HIS A 136 -8.52 12.87 -6.68
N TYR A 137 -7.20 12.98 -6.65
CA TYR A 137 -6.35 12.27 -5.71
C TYR A 137 -6.62 12.68 -4.26
N HIS A 138 -6.68 13.98 -3.96
CA HIS A 138 -6.93 14.43 -2.60
C HIS A 138 -8.31 13.98 -2.08
N LYS A 139 -9.39 14.39 -2.75
CA LYS A 139 -10.76 14.20 -2.22
C LYS A 139 -11.32 12.81 -2.45
N ARG A 140 -10.98 12.16 -3.57
CA ARG A 140 -11.59 10.88 -3.97
C ARG A 140 -10.71 9.67 -3.70
N VAL A 141 -9.40 9.85 -3.50
CA VAL A 141 -8.46 8.75 -3.26
C VAL A 141 -7.91 8.80 -1.84
N HIS A 142 -7.07 9.79 -1.50
CA HIS A 142 -6.37 9.84 -0.21
C HIS A 142 -7.33 9.86 0.99
N VAL A 143 -8.31 10.76 0.98
CA VAL A 143 -9.30 10.86 2.08
C VAL A 143 -10.09 9.56 2.23
N TYR A 144 -10.42 8.87 1.13
CA TYR A 144 -11.17 7.62 1.20
C TYR A 144 -10.31 6.45 1.69
N GLN A 145 -9.07 6.36 1.25
CA GLN A 145 -8.11 5.36 1.74
C GLN A 145 -7.88 5.52 3.25
N LEU A 146 -7.65 6.74 3.73
CA LEU A 146 -7.50 7.01 5.17
C LEU A 146 -8.76 6.64 5.98
N LYS A 147 -9.96 6.90 5.44
CA LYS A 147 -11.22 6.48 6.08
C LYS A 147 -11.34 4.96 6.23
N ILE A 148 -10.76 4.17 5.32
CA ILE A 148 -10.73 2.70 5.44
C ILE A 148 -9.94 2.31 6.69
N PHE A 149 -8.74 2.85 6.87
CA PHE A 149 -7.88 2.54 8.02
C PHE A 149 -8.46 3.02 9.36
N ILE A 150 -9.10 4.20 9.40
CA ILE A 150 -9.77 4.70 10.62
C ILE A 150 -10.94 3.80 11.01
N ARG A 151 -11.73 3.33 10.03
CA ARG A 151 -12.86 2.45 10.29
C ARG A 151 -12.40 1.09 10.83
N ASP A 152 -11.31 0.56 10.29
CA ASP A 152 -10.76 -0.72 10.72
C ASP A 152 -10.18 -0.64 12.15
N ASN A 153 -9.41 0.40 12.47
CA ASN A 153 -8.94 0.64 13.84
C ASN A 153 -10.07 0.71 14.87
N LYS A 154 -11.25 1.20 14.48
CA LYS A 154 -12.42 1.18 15.37
C LYS A 154 -13.02 -0.21 15.53
N ARG A 155 -12.96 -1.09 14.51
CA ARG A 155 -13.43 -2.48 14.61
C ARG A 155 -12.53 -3.32 15.50
N SER A 156 -11.21 -3.20 15.35
CA SER A 156 -10.25 -3.94 16.19
C SER A 156 -10.36 -3.57 17.68
N CYS A 157 -10.66 -2.31 18.01
CA CYS A 157 -10.97 -1.90 19.39
C CYS A 157 -12.28 -2.48 19.95
N ILE A 158 -13.25 -2.83 19.09
CA ILE A 158 -14.53 -3.41 19.51
C ILE A 158 -14.42 -4.94 19.63
N GLU A 159 -13.74 -5.59 18.70
CA GLU A 159 -13.54 -7.04 18.70
C GLU A 159 -12.54 -7.51 19.77
N GLY A 160 -11.62 -6.64 20.22
CA GLY A 160 -10.72 -6.91 21.36
C GLY A 160 -11.36 -6.77 22.75
N ASN A 161 -12.66 -6.51 22.83
CA ASN A 161 -13.43 -6.35 24.08
C ASN A 161 -14.60 -7.35 24.19
N LEU A 162 -14.60 -8.41 23.39
CA LEU A 162 -15.51 -9.56 23.48
C LEU A 162 -14.73 -10.83 23.83
#